data_AF-A0A1Z4QU39-F1
#
_entry.id   AF-A0A1Z4QU39-F1
#
_cell.length_a   1.000
_cell.length_b   1.000
_cell.length_c   1.000
_cell.angle_alpha   90.00
_cell.angle_beta   90.00
_cell.angle_gamma   90.00
#
_symmetry.space_group_name_H-M   'P 1'
#
loop_
_entity.id
_entity.type
_entity.pdbx_description
1 polymer ?
#
loop_
_entity_poly.entity_id
_entity_poly.type
_entity_poly.pdbx_seq_one_letter_code
_entity_poly.pdbx_strand_id
1 'polypeptide(L)'
;MYVLAARPSVGKSALAGNLALNIAQISHLPVAIFSLEMSTDEYVQRFLSSESGIENNFLDTGCVSHNQWQPLSQAIAQLSDLPIFSLTNTNLPPTTQDMATGIIKAISLHQPWATLITMGLKKFETRSWATSYTGPLLICAAKKTSREQKLYHQYFLNKYQQILTGTDSYLEWEDLPFGSAIAAVELTACIKMTQAFINQQPETEIDTGDWKPGQLDNIRRIVPPIPITGKQGLFDAEVDLDSQHLEAVA
;
A
#
# COMPACT_ATOMS: atom_id res chain seq x y z
N MET A 1 -5.69 -1.34 -32.79
CA MET A 1 -5.38 -2.39 -31.80
C MET A 1 -4.36 -3.32 -32.41
N TYR A 2 -3.21 -3.51 -31.76
CA TYR A 2 -2.17 -4.44 -32.19
C TYR A 2 -2.03 -5.54 -31.15
N VAL A 3 -1.94 -6.79 -31.59
CA VAL A 3 -1.82 -7.95 -30.69
C VAL A 3 -0.49 -8.64 -30.98
N LEU A 4 0.33 -8.77 -29.95
CA LEU A 4 1.59 -9.51 -30.01
C LEU A 4 1.37 -10.86 -29.30
N ALA A 5 1.47 -11.96 -30.04
CA ALA A 5 1.37 -13.32 -29.50
C ALA A 5 2.67 -14.08 -29.81
N ALA A 6 3.23 -14.75 -28.81
CA ALA A 6 4.43 -15.57 -28.94
C ALA A 6 4.40 -16.71 -27.91
N ARG A 7 5.21 -17.75 -28.13
CA ARG A 7 5.38 -18.82 -27.12
C ARG A 7 6.01 -18.25 -25.84
N PRO A 8 5.78 -18.88 -24.67
CA PRO A 8 6.52 -18.56 -23.46
C PRO A 8 8.03 -18.54 -23.71
N SER A 9 8.74 -17.64 -23.02
CA SER A 9 10.20 -17.47 -23.10
C SER A 9 10.78 -16.92 -24.41
N VAL A 10 9.96 -16.58 -25.42
CA VAL A 10 10.43 -15.96 -26.68
C VAL A 10 10.80 -14.47 -26.51
N GLY A 11 10.52 -13.87 -25.36
CA GLY A 11 10.82 -12.45 -25.10
C GLY A 11 9.70 -11.48 -25.47
N LYS A 12 8.45 -11.95 -25.57
CA LYS A 12 7.27 -11.12 -25.84
C LYS A 12 7.19 -9.88 -24.93
N SER A 13 7.38 -10.08 -23.63
CA SER A 13 7.30 -9.01 -22.62
C SER A 13 8.49 -8.05 -22.73
N ALA A 14 9.69 -8.57 -23.06
CA ALA A 14 10.86 -7.74 -23.30
C ALA A 14 10.66 -6.84 -24.53
N LEU A 15 10.12 -7.39 -25.62
CA LEU A 15 9.80 -6.63 -26.83
C LEU A 15 8.73 -5.57 -26.56
N ALA A 16 7.66 -5.92 -25.85
CA ALA A 16 6.59 -5.00 -25.50
C ALA A 16 7.09 -3.85 -24.60
N GLY A 17 7.91 -4.17 -23.60
CA GLY A 17 8.53 -3.18 -22.72
C GLY A 17 9.46 -2.24 -23.49
N ASN A 18 10.33 -2.75 -24.35
CA ASN A 18 11.23 -1.92 -25.15
C ASN A 18 10.49 -1.04 -26.15
N LEU A 19 9.36 -1.51 -26.69
CA LEU A 19 8.49 -0.67 -27.53
C LEU A 19 7.91 0.49 -26.71
N ALA A 20 7.39 0.21 -25.51
CA ALA A 20 6.88 1.24 -24.61
C ALA A 20 7.96 2.26 -24.22
N LEU A 21 9.17 1.79 -23.91
CA LEU A 21 10.33 2.63 -23.59
C LEU A 21 10.69 3.56 -24.76
N ASN A 22 10.84 3.00 -25.97
CA ASN A 22 11.17 3.80 -27.15
C ASN A 22 10.08 4.83 -27.48
N ILE A 23 8.81 4.48 -27.33
CA ILE A 23 7.71 5.43 -27.52
C ILE A 23 7.85 6.59 -26.53
N ALA A 24 8.08 6.31 -25.25
CA ALA A 24 8.26 7.33 -24.23
C ALA A 24 9.50 8.22 -24.51
N GLN A 25 10.61 7.64 -24.96
CA GLN A 25 11.85 8.37 -25.29
C GLN A 25 11.69 9.28 -26.52
N ILE A 26 11.07 8.78 -27.61
CA ILE A 26 10.99 9.51 -28.87
C ILE A 26 9.87 10.55 -28.85
N SER A 27 8.71 10.16 -28.34
CA SER A 27 7.50 10.99 -28.42
C SER A 27 7.26 11.85 -27.17
N HIS A 28 7.96 11.57 -26.06
CA HIS A 28 7.73 12.19 -24.75
C HIS A 28 6.26 12.15 -24.31
N LEU A 29 5.48 11.19 -24.81
CA LEU A 29 4.09 10.99 -24.42
C LEU A 29 4.00 10.02 -23.24
N PRO A 30 3.02 10.21 -22.34
CA PRO A 30 2.76 9.27 -21.25
C PRO A 30 2.45 7.85 -21.76
N VAL A 31 3.16 6.84 -21.25
CA VAL A 31 2.94 5.43 -21.58
C VAL A 31 2.57 4.66 -20.32
N ALA A 32 1.45 3.94 -20.37
CA ALA A 32 1.00 3.05 -19.29
C ALA A 32 1.27 1.59 -19.64
N ILE A 33 1.92 0.85 -18.73
CA ILE A 33 2.19 -0.59 -18.85
C ILE A 33 1.39 -1.33 -17.77
N PHE A 34 0.55 -2.26 -18.21
CA PHE A 34 -0.20 -3.15 -17.34
C PHE A 34 0.40 -4.56 -17.44
N SER A 35 0.84 -5.11 -16.32
CA SER A 35 1.49 -6.42 -16.27
C SER A 35 0.91 -7.29 -15.17
N LEU A 36 0.37 -8.45 -15.56
CA LEU A 36 -0.20 -9.43 -14.64
C LEU A 36 0.80 -10.52 -14.22
N GLU A 37 1.91 -10.67 -14.94
CA GLU A 37 2.86 -11.76 -14.70
C GLU A 37 4.20 -11.25 -14.15
N MET A 38 4.63 -10.06 -14.58
CA MET A 38 5.92 -9.48 -14.19
C MET A 38 5.76 -8.29 -13.25
N SER A 39 6.67 -8.14 -12.30
CA SER A 39 6.72 -7.04 -11.32
C SER A 39 7.31 -5.76 -11.95
N THR A 40 7.13 -4.63 -11.24
CA THR A 40 7.66 -3.33 -11.69
C THR A 40 9.19 -3.37 -11.72
N ASP A 41 9.81 -3.97 -10.70
CA ASP A 41 11.26 -4.08 -10.59
C ASP A 41 11.86 -4.87 -11.76
N GLU A 42 11.21 -5.95 -12.19
CA GLU A 42 11.66 -6.74 -13.34
C GLU A 42 11.64 -5.95 -14.65
N TYR A 43 10.71 -4.99 -14.82
CA TYR A 43 10.73 -4.07 -15.96
C TYR A 43 11.83 -3.03 -15.83
N VAL A 44 11.99 -2.42 -14.66
CA VAL A 44 13.02 -1.40 -14.40
C VAL A 44 14.41 -1.98 -14.66
N GLN A 45 14.70 -3.18 -14.16
CA GLN A 45 15.97 -3.85 -14.40
C GLN A 45 16.22 -4.11 -15.88
N ARG A 46 15.20 -4.51 -16.63
CA ARG A 46 15.31 -4.73 -18.09
C ARG A 46 15.55 -3.42 -18.84
N PHE A 47 14.91 -2.32 -18.45
CA PHE A 47 15.15 -1.01 -19.05
C PHE A 47 16.56 -0.53 -18.74
N LEU A 48 17.02 -0.66 -17.49
CA LEU A 48 18.37 -0.33 -17.09
C LEU A 48 19.40 -1.18 -17.84
N SER A 49 19.17 -2.48 -17.97
CA SER A 49 20.04 -3.37 -18.74
C SER A 49 20.09 -3.01 -20.22
N SER A 50 18.93 -2.69 -20.81
CA SER A 50 18.83 -2.28 -22.22
C SER A 50 19.54 -0.95 -22.50
N GLU A 51 19.46 0.00 -21.56
CA GLU A 51 20.02 1.35 -21.76
C GLU A 51 21.49 1.45 -21.34
N SER A 52 21.89 0.76 -20.27
CA SER A 52 23.28 0.76 -19.78
C SER A 52 24.18 -0.28 -20.46
N GLY A 53 23.60 -1.26 -21.16
CA GLY A 53 24.32 -2.39 -21.74
C GLY A 53 24.87 -3.39 -20.72
N ILE A 54 24.46 -3.30 -19.45
CA ILE A 54 24.87 -4.19 -18.37
C ILE A 54 23.91 -5.37 -18.30
N GLU A 55 24.41 -6.61 -18.17
CA GLU A 55 23.54 -7.79 -18.06
C GLU A 55 22.74 -7.78 -16.74
N ASN A 56 21.46 -8.21 -16.80
CA ASN A 56 20.57 -8.26 -15.63
C ASN A 56 21.19 -8.95 -14.40
N ASN A 57 21.94 -10.04 -14.59
CA ASN A 57 22.56 -10.76 -13.48
C ASN A 57 23.47 -9.88 -12.60
N PHE A 58 24.16 -8.89 -13.20
CA PHE A 58 25.00 -7.95 -12.45
C PHE A 58 24.18 -6.88 -11.73
N LEU A 59 23.05 -6.48 -12.31
CA LEU A 59 22.11 -5.56 -11.68
C LEU A 59 21.40 -6.24 -10.49
N ASP A 60 21.00 -7.50 -10.64
CA ASP A 60 20.35 -8.32 -9.61
C ASP A 60 21.26 -8.58 -8.40
N THR A 61 22.54 -8.87 -8.67
CA THR A 61 23.52 -9.18 -7.62
C THR A 61 24.18 -7.94 -7.02
N GLY A 62 23.94 -6.76 -7.59
CA GLY A 62 24.60 -5.51 -7.19
C GLY A 62 26.11 -5.47 -7.47
N CYS A 63 26.65 -6.47 -8.19
CA CYS A 63 28.06 -6.59 -8.52
C CYS A 63 28.43 -5.73 -9.75
N VAL A 64 28.12 -4.44 -9.69
CA VAL A 64 28.45 -3.48 -10.76
C VAL A 64 29.88 -3.00 -10.60
N SER A 65 30.71 -3.24 -11.59
CA SER A 65 32.12 -2.80 -11.56
C SER A 65 32.21 -1.28 -11.61
N HIS A 66 33.28 -0.69 -11.07
CA HIS A 66 33.49 0.76 -11.09
C HIS A 66 33.36 1.39 -12.49
N ASN A 67 33.78 0.67 -13.54
CA ASN A 67 33.68 1.11 -14.93
C ASN A 67 32.25 1.03 -15.51
N GLN A 68 31.37 0.24 -14.90
CA GLN A 68 29.96 0.09 -15.28
C GLN A 68 29.04 1.05 -14.51
N TRP A 69 29.53 1.68 -13.45
CA TRP A 69 28.74 2.62 -12.66
C TRP A 69 28.35 3.87 -13.45
N GLN A 70 29.25 4.38 -14.29
CA GLN A 70 29.02 5.57 -15.10
C GLN A 70 27.89 5.37 -16.14
N PRO A 71 27.89 4.32 -16.99
CA PRO A 71 26.78 4.06 -17.91
C PRO A 71 25.47 3.73 -17.17
N LEU A 72 25.54 3.04 -16.02
CA LEU A 72 24.35 2.79 -15.21
C LEU A 72 23.72 4.09 -14.68
N SER A 73 24.54 4.99 -14.13
CA SER A 73 24.08 6.28 -13.62
C SER A 73 23.46 7.15 -14.71
N GLN A 74 24.00 7.08 -15.94
CA GLN A 74 23.45 7.80 -17.09
C GLN A 74 22.09 7.21 -17.51
N ALA A 75 21.98 5.88 -17.57
CA ALA A 75 20.74 5.19 -17.85
C ALA A 75 19.65 5.52 -16.81
N ILE A 76 19.98 5.51 -15.51
CA ILE A 76 19.05 5.88 -14.44
C ILE A 76 18.52 7.32 -14.64
N ALA A 77 19.42 8.27 -14.90
CA ALA A 77 19.04 9.66 -15.12
C ALA A 77 18.10 9.81 -16.33
N GLN A 78 18.42 9.16 -17.44
CA GLN A 78 17.60 9.20 -18.65
C GLN A 78 16.22 8.56 -18.45
N LEU A 79 16.16 7.43 -17.75
CA LEU A 79 14.90 6.72 -17.50
C LEU A 79 14.02 7.45 -16.47
N SER A 80 14.62 8.14 -15.50
CA SER A 80 13.89 8.88 -14.46
C SER A 80 13.04 10.02 -15.03
N ASP A 81 13.42 10.58 -16.18
CA ASP A 81 12.72 11.70 -16.81
C ASP A 81 11.60 11.24 -17.77
N LEU A 82 11.44 9.93 -17.99
CA LEU A 82 10.46 9.40 -18.92
C LEU A 82 9.07 9.25 -18.27
N PRO A 83 7.98 9.64 -18.95
CA PRO A 83 6.62 9.54 -18.42
C PRO A 83 6.06 8.12 -18.57
N ILE A 84 6.72 7.12 -17.97
CA ILE A 84 6.29 5.71 -17.97
C ILE A 84 5.62 5.39 -16.63
N PHE A 85 4.38 4.91 -16.69
CA PHE A 85 3.61 4.48 -15.55
C PHE A 85 3.42 2.96 -15.62
N SER A 86 3.74 2.24 -14.54
CA SER A 86 3.57 0.78 -14.48
C SER A 86 2.58 0.38 -13.40
N LEU A 87 1.69 -0.53 -13.77
CA LEU A 87 0.69 -1.12 -12.89
C LEU A 87 0.87 -2.64 -12.95
N THR A 88 1.49 -3.18 -11.90
CA THR A 88 1.73 -4.62 -11.73
C THR A 88 0.79 -5.19 -10.68
N ASN A 89 0.60 -6.51 -10.63
CA ASN A 89 -0.25 -7.14 -9.61
C ASN A 89 0.16 -6.82 -8.16
N THR A 90 1.41 -6.40 -7.93
CA THR A 90 1.91 -5.90 -6.64
C THR A 90 1.50 -4.45 -6.34
N ASN A 91 1.08 -3.69 -7.35
CA ASN A 91 0.57 -2.31 -7.27
C ASN A 91 -0.94 -2.25 -7.59
N LEU A 92 -1.54 -3.37 -7.98
CA LEU A 92 -2.98 -3.53 -8.02
C LEU A 92 -3.43 -3.81 -6.60
N PRO A 93 -4.49 -3.16 -6.11
CA PRO A 93 -5.07 -3.53 -4.82
C PRO A 93 -5.28 -5.04 -4.83
N PRO A 94 -4.86 -5.78 -3.78
CA PRO A 94 -5.04 -7.22 -3.71
C PRO A 94 -6.48 -7.53 -4.10
N THR A 95 -6.64 -8.35 -5.14
CA THR A 95 -7.98 -8.69 -5.61
C THR A 95 -8.68 -9.38 -4.44
N THR A 96 -10.01 -9.29 -4.37
CA THR A 96 -10.79 -9.92 -3.28
C THR A 96 -10.50 -11.42 -3.11
N GLN A 97 -9.87 -12.05 -4.12
CA GLN A 97 -9.35 -13.41 -4.12
C GLN A 97 -8.05 -13.62 -3.32
N ASP A 98 -7.15 -12.65 -3.19
CA ASP A 98 -5.88 -12.81 -2.45
C ASP A 98 -6.05 -12.66 -0.93
N MET A 99 -7.18 -12.07 -0.51
CA MET A 99 -7.62 -11.96 0.89
C MET A 99 -8.62 -13.08 1.27
N ALA A 100 -8.87 -14.04 0.39
CA ALA A 100 -9.85 -15.10 0.64
C ALA A 100 -9.29 -16.18 1.58
N THR A 101 -10.01 -16.42 2.69
CA THR A 101 -9.87 -17.56 3.62
C THR A 101 -8.43 -17.98 3.97
N GLY A 102 -7.93 -17.60 5.14
CA GLY A 102 -6.64 -18.10 5.59
C GLY A 102 -6.05 -17.38 6.79
N ILE A 103 -4.77 -17.66 7.03
CA ILE A 103 -3.96 -16.98 8.05
C ILE A 103 -3.43 -15.68 7.45
N ILE A 104 -3.91 -14.55 7.96
CA ILE A 104 -3.49 -13.19 7.56
C ILE A 104 -2.80 -12.52 8.76
N LYS A 105 -1.79 -11.69 8.51
CA LYS A 105 -1.19 -10.86 9.56
C LYS A 105 -2.20 -9.83 10.04
N ALA A 106 -2.22 -9.57 11.33
CA ALA A 106 -3.16 -8.65 11.96
C ALA A 106 -2.45 -7.75 12.97
N ILE A 107 -3.03 -6.58 13.20
CA ILE A 107 -2.60 -5.63 14.23
C ILE A 107 -3.82 -5.07 14.96
N SER A 108 -3.67 -4.87 16.27
CA SER A 108 -4.74 -4.32 17.12
C SER A 108 -4.55 -2.84 17.40
N LEU A 109 -5.51 -2.01 17.03
CA LEU A 109 -5.54 -0.57 17.26
C LEU A 109 -6.59 -0.21 18.31
N HIS A 110 -6.32 0.82 19.08
CA HIS A 110 -7.33 1.38 19.98
C HIS A 110 -8.35 2.21 19.19
N GLN A 111 -9.57 2.29 19.71
CA GLN A 111 -10.53 3.28 19.22
C GLN A 111 -10.17 4.67 19.73
N PRO A 112 -10.49 5.75 18.98
CA PRO A 112 -11.20 5.76 17.70
C PRO A 112 -10.31 5.50 16.47
N TRP A 113 -8.99 5.41 16.62
CA TRP A 113 -8.04 5.33 15.49
C TRP A 113 -8.29 4.16 14.53
N ALA A 114 -8.72 3.01 15.05
CA ALA A 114 -9.07 1.86 14.21
C ALA A 114 -10.19 2.22 13.20
N THR A 115 -11.24 2.90 13.66
CA THR A 115 -12.37 3.31 12.81
C THR A 115 -11.99 4.45 11.87
N LEU A 116 -11.09 5.34 12.28
CA LEU A 116 -10.60 6.39 11.39
C LEU A 116 -9.88 5.83 10.15
N ILE A 117 -9.25 4.66 10.28
CA ILE A 117 -8.72 3.93 9.12
C ILE A 117 -9.86 3.45 8.24
N THR A 118 -10.92 2.84 8.80
CA THR A 118 -12.06 2.35 7.99
C THR A 118 -12.83 3.47 7.29
N MET A 119 -12.76 4.70 7.82
CA MET A 119 -13.33 5.90 7.22
C MET A 119 -12.40 6.56 6.18
N GLY A 120 -11.18 6.05 5.99
CA GLY A 120 -10.19 6.64 5.09
C GLY A 120 -9.55 7.94 5.58
N LEU A 121 -9.89 8.36 6.81
CA LEU A 121 -9.39 9.58 7.45
C LEU A 121 -8.00 9.41 8.05
N LYS A 122 -7.57 8.16 8.25
CA LYS A 122 -6.26 7.79 8.76
C LYS A 122 -5.57 6.77 7.85
N LYS A 123 -4.38 7.10 7.36
CA LYS A 123 -3.56 6.25 6.48
C LYS A 123 -2.27 5.78 7.11
N PHE A 124 -1.76 6.46 8.14
CA PHE A 124 -0.49 6.08 8.77
C PHE A 124 -0.72 5.52 10.17
N GLU A 125 -0.38 4.25 10.37
CA GLU A 125 -0.40 3.64 11.69
C GLU A 125 0.96 3.77 12.37
N THR A 126 0.96 4.13 13.65
CA THR A 126 2.19 4.54 14.35
C THR A 126 2.54 3.60 15.51
N ARG A 127 3.75 3.00 15.51
CA ARG A 127 4.20 2.07 16.57
C ARG A 127 5.61 2.29 17.08
N SER A 128 5.87 1.94 18.33
CA SER A 128 7.21 2.00 18.94
C SER A 128 8.19 0.96 18.40
N TRP A 129 7.73 0.01 17.60
CA TRP A 129 8.52 -1.03 16.95
C TRP A 129 8.37 -0.92 15.43
N ALA A 130 9.41 -1.29 14.71
CA ALA A 130 9.41 -1.38 13.25
C ALA A 130 9.18 -2.83 12.80
N THR A 131 8.74 -3.01 11.56
CA THR A 131 8.60 -4.33 10.93
C THR A 131 9.13 -4.28 9.50
N SER A 132 9.69 -5.39 9.04
CA SER A 132 10.02 -5.62 7.64
C SER A 132 8.88 -6.24 6.84
N TYR A 133 7.77 -6.59 7.51
CA TYR A 133 6.59 -7.14 6.85
C TYR A 133 5.96 -6.09 5.94
N THR A 134 5.66 -6.49 4.71
CA THR A 134 4.88 -5.74 3.72
C THR A 134 3.88 -6.72 3.09
N GLY A 135 2.68 -6.23 2.79
CA GLY A 135 1.58 -7.05 2.27
C GLY A 135 0.29 -6.97 3.09
N PRO A 136 -0.63 -7.96 2.92
CA PRO A 136 -1.98 -7.91 3.50
C PRO A 136 -1.99 -7.85 5.04
N LEU A 137 -2.72 -6.88 5.59
CA LEU A 137 -2.80 -6.66 7.03
C LEU A 137 -4.25 -6.47 7.46
N LEU A 138 -4.65 -7.18 8.51
CA LEU A 138 -5.95 -7.05 9.14
C LEU A 138 -5.89 -6.00 10.27
N ILE A 139 -6.82 -5.06 10.25
CA ILE A 139 -6.98 -4.02 11.27
C ILE A 139 -8.06 -4.47 12.27
N CYS A 140 -7.64 -4.66 13.52
CA CYS A 140 -8.52 -5.10 14.60
C CYS A 140 -8.74 -3.97 15.61
N ALA A 141 -10.00 -3.70 15.94
CA ALA A 141 -10.36 -2.82 17.03
C ALA A 141 -10.14 -3.52 18.38
N ALA A 142 -9.26 -2.97 19.22
CA ALA A 142 -8.96 -3.51 20.53
C ALA A 142 -10.18 -3.47 21.45
N LYS A 143 -10.33 -4.47 22.33
CA LYS A 143 -11.46 -4.57 23.28
C LYS A 143 -11.44 -3.52 24.39
N LYS A 144 -10.26 -2.97 24.72
CA LYS A 144 -10.07 -2.07 25.85
C LYS A 144 -10.46 -0.65 25.48
N THR A 145 -11.31 -0.05 26.31
CA THR A 145 -11.73 1.36 26.21
C THR A 145 -11.08 2.22 27.30
N SER A 146 -10.94 3.52 27.04
CA SER A 146 -10.53 4.51 28.05
C SER A 146 -11.33 5.80 27.92
N ARG A 147 -11.38 6.59 29.01
CA ARG A 147 -12.02 7.92 28.99
C ARG A 147 -11.34 8.86 28.00
N GLU A 148 -10.03 8.79 27.88
CA GLU A 148 -9.25 9.61 26.95
C GLU A 148 -9.65 9.32 25.51
N GLN A 149 -9.80 8.05 25.15
CA GLN A 149 -10.24 7.66 23.81
C GLN A 149 -11.63 8.23 23.48
N LYS A 150 -12.57 8.19 24.44
CA LYS A 150 -13.89 8.80 24.30
C LYS A 150 -13.81 10.31 24.05
N LEU A 151 -12.95 11.00 24.81
CA LEU A 151 -12.77 12.44 24.67
C LEU A 151 -12.14 12.79 23.31
N TYR A 152 -11.15 12.02 22.86
CA TYR A 152 -10.56 12.20 21.53
C TYR A 152 -11.56 11.94 20.41
N HIS A 153 -12.39 10.91 20.53
CA HIS A 153 -13.47 10.64 19.58
C HIS A 153 -14.41 11.85 19.46
N GLN A 154 -14.92 12.34 20.59
CA GLN A 154 -15.80 13.51 20.60
C GLN A 154 -15.13 14.76 20.02
N TYR A 155 -13.88 15.02 20.40
CA TYR A 155 -13.11 16.15 19.88
C TYR A 155 -12.96 16.05 18.36
N PHE A 156 -12.57 14.88 17.86
CA PHE A 156 -12.33 14.66 16.44
C PHE A 156 -13.61 14.85 15.62
N LEU A 157 -14.72 14.25 16.04
CA LEU A 157 -16.01 14.45 15.37
C LEU A 157 -16.42 15.91 15.33
N ASN A 158 -16.28 16.63 16.46
CA ASN A 158 -16.63 18.05 16.52
C ASN A 158 -15.75 18.88 15.58
N LYS A 159 -14.45 18.57 15.49
CA LYS A 159 -13.51 19.30 14.63
C LYS A 159 -13.77 19.03 13.14
N TYR A 160 -14.08 17.77 12.79
CA TYR A 160 -14.18 17.32 11.40
C TYR A 160 -15.62 17.04 10.94
N GLN A 161 -16.62 17.54 11.66
CA GLN A 161 -18.05 17.33 11.37
C GLN A 161 -18.45 17.67 9.93
N GLN A 162 -17.77 18.64 9.31
CA GLN A 162 -18.05 19.07 7.94
C GLN A 162 -17.59 18.08 6.86
N ILE A 163 -16.62 17.22 7.19
CA ILE A 163 -16.02 16.25 6.27
C ILE A 163 -16.65 14.87 6.47
N LEU A 164 -17.14 14.59 7.69
CA LEU A 164 -17.87 13.37 8.02
C LEU A 164 -19.24 13.38 7.32
N THR A 165 -19.40 12.57 6.28
CA THR A 165 -20.67 12.43 5.58
C THR A 165 -21.63 11.55 6.40
N GLY A 166 -22.91 11.95 6.51
CA GLY A 166 -23.93 11.26 7.31
C GLY A 166 -24.28 9.81 6.92
N THR A 167 -23.50 9.21 6.01
CA THR A 167 -23.56 7.79 5.61
C THR A 167 -22.67 6.89 6.47
N ASP A 168 -21.82 7.45 7.33
CA ASP A 168 -20.90 6.67 8.18
C ASP A 168 -21.60 6.08 9.41
N SER A 169 -21.55 4.76 9.57
CA SER A 169 -22.25 4.02 10.63
C SER A 169 -21.58 4.09 12.02
N TYR A 170 -20.50 4.86 12.18
CA TYR A 170 -19.68 4.90 13.40
C TYR A 170 -19.41 6.32 13.91
N LEU A 171 -20.44 7.17 13.85
CA LEU A 171 -20.34 8.54 14.35
C LEU A 171 -20.49 8.59 15.87
N GLU A 172 -21.32 7.75 16.49
CA GLU A 172 -21.44 7.72 17.95
C GLU A 172 -20.46 6.73 18.59
N TRP A 173 -19.95 7.05 19.78
CA TRP A 173 -18.99 6.20 20.50
C TRP A 173 -19.53 4.77 20.70
N GLU A 174 -20.82 4.69 20.97
CA GLU A 174 -21.56 3.45 21.24
C GLU A 174 -21.67 2.54 20.02
N ASP A 175 -21.53 3.09 18.81
CA ASP A 175 -21.59 2.34 17.56
C ASP A 175 -20.24 1.75 17.15
N LEU A 176 -19.13 2.20 17.77
CA LEU A 176 -17.80 1.74 17.39
C LEU A 176 -17.62 0.24 17.69
N PRO A 177 -17.07 -0.52 16.74
CA PRO A 177 -16.77 -1.93 16.96
C PRO A 177 -15.60 -2.09 17.94
N PHE A 178 -15.69 -3.08 18.83
CA PHE A 178 -14.63 -3.46 19.76
C PHE A 178 -14.40 -4.97 19.74
N GLY A 179 -13.15 -5.41 19.87
CA GLY A 179 -12.81 -6.84 19.90
C GLY A 179 -13.11 -7.56 18.58
N SER A 180 -12.97 -6.87 17.46
CA SER A 180 -13.28 -7.39 16.13
C SER A 180 -12.32 -6.83 15.07
N ALA A 181 -12.15 -7.57 13.98
CA ALA A 181 -11.55 -7.12 12.75
C ALA A 181 -12.55 -6.25 11.98
N ILE A 182 -12.08 -5.08 11.51
CA ILE A 182 -12.94 -4.03 10.96
C ILE A 182 -12.46 -3.51 9.60
N ALA A 183 -11.20 -3.78 9.25
CA ALA A 183 -10.67 -3.49 7.92
C ALA A 183 -9.61 -4.51 7.51
N ALA A 184 -9.50 -4.70 6.20
CA ALA A 184 -8.35 -5.31 5.53
C ALA A 184 -7.63 -4.20 4.76
N VAL A 185 -6.31 -4.11 4.92
CA VAL A 185 -5.47 -3.08 4.31
C VAL A 185 -4.21 -3.72 3.75
N GLU A 186 -3.42 -2.95 3.02
CA GLU A 186 -2.08 -3.32 2.60
C GLU A 186 -1.04 -2.46 3.33
N LEU A 187 -0.10 -3.12 4.01
CA LEU A 187 1.05 -2.45 4.60
C LEU A 187 2.12 -2.30 3.51
N THR A 188 2.23 -1.11 2.93
CA THR A 188 3.13 -0.83 1.80
C THR A 188 4.54 -0.49 2.26
N ALA A 189 4.67 0.25 3.36
CA ALA A 189 5.98 0.63 3.87
C ALA A 189 5.98 0.88 5.39
N CYS A 190 7.12 0.57 6.02
CA CYS A 190 7.41 0.96 7.39
C CYS A 190 8.42 2.12 7.39
N ILE A 191 7.92 3.34 7.22
CA ILE A 191 8.75 4.55 7.08
C ILE A 191 9.00 5.25 8.41
N LYS A 192 10.21 5.79 8.61
CA LYS A 192 10.52 6.63 9.76
C LYS A 192 9.87 8.01 9.59
N MET A 193 9.01 8.39 10.54
CA MET A 193 8.34 9.68 10.55
C MET A 193 9.34 10.80 10.87
N THR A 194 9.78 11.52 9.85
CA THR A 194 10.63 12.71 10.01
C THR A 194 9.76 13.97 10.06
N GLN A 195 10.19 15.03 10.74
CA GLN A 195 9.41 16.27 10.82
C GLN A 195 9.07 16.85 9.43
N ALA A 196 9.98 16.73 8.47
CA ALA A 196 9.76 17.15 7.09
C ALA A 196 8.61 16.39 6.43
N PHE A 197 8.52 15.07 6.67
CA PHE A 197 7.42 14.24 6.18
C PHE A 197 6.09 14.54 6.87
N ILE A 198 6.11 14.70 8.20
CA ILE A 198 4.93 15.01 9.02
C ILE A 198 4.28 16.32 8.56
N ASN A 199 5.09 17.35 8.32
CA ASN A 199 4.61 18.67 7.91
C ASN A 199 3.94 18.69 6.52
N GLN A 200 4.08 17.63 5.73
CA GLN A 200 3.47 17.49 4.41
C GLN A 200 2.14 16.73 4.45
N GLN A 201 1.76 16.17 5.61
CA GLN A 201 0.54 15.38 5.76
C GLN A 201 -0.70 16.26 5.98
N PRO A 202 -1.91 15.79 5.62
CA PRO A 202 -3.15 16.52 5.89
C PRO A 202 -3.39 16.66 7.40
N GLU A 203 -4.11 17.70 7.80
CA GLU A 203 -4.38 18.02 9.21
C GLU A 203 -5.08 16.87 9.96
N THR A 204 -5.98 16.15 9.27
CA THR A 204 -6.67 14.96 9.81
C THR A 204 -5.69 13.86 10.20
N GLU A 205 -4.62 13.66 9.43
CA GLU A 205 -3.59 12.69 9.78
C GLU A 205 -2.78 13.24 10.96
N ILE A 206 -2.34 14.51 10.89
CA ILE A 206 -1.58 15.23 11.95
C ILE A 206 -2.20 15.03 13.33
N ASP A 207 -3.51 15.24 13.43
CA ASP A 207 -4.25 15.13 14.68
C ASP A 207 -4.44 13.70 15.20
N THR A 208 -4.25 12.69 14.36
CA THR A 208 -4.54 11.29 14.69
C THR A 208 -3.28 10.44 14.86
N GLY A 209 -2.09 11.02 14.69
CA GLY A 209 -0.81 10.32 14.79
C GLY A 209 -0.04 10.62 16.09
N ASP A 210 0.57 9.58 16.68
CA ASP A 210 1.69 9.71 17.64
C ASP A 210 3.05 9.74 16.88
N TRP A 211 3.01 9.78 15.54
CA TRP A 211 4.11 9.98 14.58
C TRP A 211 5.33 9.05 14.76
N LYS A 212 5.02 7.76 14.92
CA LYS A 212 5.97 6.63 14.90
C LYS A 212 5.71 5.78 13.64
N PRO A 213 6.60 4.88 13.19
CA PRO A 213 6.61 4.38 11.80
C PRO A 213 5.40 3.52 11.35
N GLY A 214 5.00 3.64 10.06
CA GLY A 214 4.04 2.79 9.32
C GLY A 214 3.12 3.52 8.30
N GLN A 215 2.95 3.00 7.07
CA GLN A 215 2.05 3.51 6.01
C GLN A 215 1.11 2.40 5.51
N LEU A 216 -0.20 2.67 5.45
CA LEU A 216 -1.24 1.75 4.98
C LEU A 216 -1.89 2.26 3.70
N ASP A 217 -2.15 1.35 2.75
CA ASP A 217 -2.87 1.60 1.51
C ASP A 217 -3.99 0.56 1.30
N ASN A 218 -4.80 0.73 0.25
CA ASN A 218 -5.81 -0.24 -0.19
C ASN A 218 -6.80 -0.67 0.90
N ILE A 219 -7.34 0.31 1.64
CA ILE A 219 -8.23 0.08 2.76
C ILE A 219 -9.60 -0.45 2.28
N ARG A 220 -10.00 -1.60 2.81
CA ARG A 220 -11.32 -2.20 2.64
C ARG A 220 -11.98 -2.40 4.00
N ARG A 221 -13.17 -1.86 4.17
CA ARG A 221 -13.96 -2.03 5.38
C ARG A 221 -14.56 -3.43 5.43
N ILE A 222 -14.53 -4.05 6.62
CA ILE A 222 -15.15 -5.35 6.88
C ILE A 222 -16.55 -5.12 7.45
N VAL A 223 -17.59 -5.57 6.74
CA VAL A 223 -19.00 -5.42 7.12
C VAL A 223 -19.71 -6.77 6.98
N PRO A 224 -20.27 -7.34 8.07
CA PRO A 224 -20.16 -6.91 9.46
C PRO A 224 -18.77 -7.19 10.06
N PRO A 225 -18.34 -6.49 11.13
CA PRO A 225 -17.08 -6.76 11.83
C PRO A 225 -16.96 -8.22 12.29
N ILE A 226 -15.77 -8.81 12.13
CA ILE A 226 -15.51 -10.21 12.48
C ILE A 226 -14.93 -10.29 13.90
N PRO A 227 -15.54 -10.99 14.86
CA PRO A 227 -14.99 -11.11 16.21
C PRO A 227 -13.58 -11.73 16.23
N ILE A 228 -12.63 -11.04 16.85
CA ILE A 228 -11.25 -11.54 16.98
C ILE A 228 -10.58 -11.05 18.27
N THR A 229 -9.78 -11.91 18.87
CA THR A 229 -9.00 -11.53 20.05
C THR A 229 -7.67 -10.90 19.61
N GLY A 230 -7.56 -9.59 19.81
CA GLY A 230 -6.34 -8.84 19.53
C GLY A 230 -5.14 -9.27 20.39
N LYS A 231 -3.93 -9.10 19.85
CA LYS A 231 -2.65 -9.36 20.53
C LYS A 231 -1.72 -8.15 20.40
N GLN A 232 -0.71 -8.09 21.26
CA GLN A 232 0.36 -7.08 21.13
C GLN A 232 1.30 -7.47 19.98
N GLY A 233 1.69 -6.48 19.17
CA GLY A 233 2.52 -6.69 17.98
C GLY A 233 1.72 -7.18 16.77
N LEU A 234 2.42 -7.55 15.69
CA LEU A 234 1.82 -8.30 14.58
C LEU A 234 1.55 -9.73 15.02
N PHE A 235 0.37 -10.24 14.66
CA PHE A 235 -0.01 -11.63 14.96
C PHE A 235 -0.71 -12.27 13.77
N ASP A 236 -0.70 -13.59 13.75
CA ASP A 236 -1.45 -14.38 12.79
C ASP A 236 -2.92 -14.49 13.23
N ALA A 237 -3.81 -14.14 12.32
CA ALA A 237 -5.25 -14.17 12.46
C ALA A 237 -5.84 -15.10 11.39
N GLU A 238 -6.59 -16.11 11.82
CA GLU A 238 -7.36 -16.94 10.91
C GLU A 238 -8.71 -16.27 10.67
N VAL A 239 -8.99 -15.91 9.42
CA VAL A 239 -10.21 -15.22 9.02
C VAL A 239 -10.76 -15.78 7.72
N ASP A 240 -12.08 -15.86 7.67
CA ASP A 240 -12.85 -16.14 6.46
C ASP A 240 -13.41 -14.82 5.93
N LEU A 241 -12.69 -14.22 4.98
CA LEU A 241 -13.09 -13.00 4.29
C LEU A 241 -13.58 -13.36 2.89
N ASP A 242 -14.88 -13.59 2.75
CA ASP A 242 -15.49 -13.68 1.42
C ASP A 242 -15.70 -12.27 0.82
N SER A 243 -15.94 -12.22 -0.49
CA SER A 243 -16.14 -10.95 -1.22
C SER A 243 -17.34 -10.12 -0.74
N GLN A 244 -18.29 -10.72 -0.01
CA GLN A 244 -19.49 -10.03 0.46
C GLN A 244 -19.21 -9.20 1.72
N HIS A 245 -18.10 -9.47 2.42
CA HIS A 245 -17.73 -8.77 3.64
C HIS A 245 -16.89 -7.52 3.41
N LEU A 246 -16.42 -7.25 2.19
CA LEU A 246 -15.44 -6.18 1.92
C LEU A 246 -16.03 -5.04 1.09
N GLU A 247 -16.10 -3.86 1.70
CA GLU A 247 -16.53 -2.61 1.05
C GLU A 247 -15.30 -1.71 0.80
N ALA A 248 -15.18 -1.14 -0.40
CA ALA A 248 -14.12 -0.19 -0.71
C ALA A 248 -14.35 1.13 0.05
N VAL A 249 -13.30 1.68 0.64
CA VAL A 249 -13.34 3.03 1.22
C VAL A 249 -13.14 4.05 0.10
N ALA A 250 -14.05 5.02 0.02
CA ALA A 250 -14.08 6.07 -1.02
C ALA A 250 -13.02 7.16 -0.84
#